data_AF-A0A8T4CQN7-F1
#
_entry.id   AF-A0A8T4CQN7-F1
#
_cell.length_a   1.000
_cell.length_b   1.000
_cell.length_c   1.000
_cell.angle_alpha   90.00
_cell.angle_beta   90.00
_cell.angle_gamma   90.00
#
_symmetry.space_group_name_H-M   'P 1'
#
loop_
_entity.id
_entity.type
_entity.pdbx_description
1 polymer ?
#
loop_
_entity_poly.entity_id
_entity_poly.type
_entity_poly.pdbx_seq_one_letter_code
_entity_poly.pdbx_strand_id
1 'polypeptide(L)'
;MPALPSGTHIAFDPAAIFSLLEGPHTVDKVVQLMLIRNWADMQYLLEIIQLVPIEEADETTLPILLSDDSLQAPEGHVMRPTDMSVPEYLHSLEVSKLKADHEALVAELNGRAKDHFAFLLERVQQTQKLLLEMNVEGSHWGHHLANGGLS
;
A
#
# COMPACT_ATOMS: atom_id res chain seq x y z
N MET A 1 -9.74 -6.56 10.47
CA MET A 1 -8.32 -6.90 10.27
C MET A 1 -8.19 -8.41 10.26
N PRO A 2 -7.58 -9.02 9.22
CA PRO A 2 -7.48 -10.47 9.12
C PRO A 2 -6.37 -11.02 10.03
N ALA A 3 -6.67 -12.12 10.71
CA ALA A 3 -5.65 -13.03 11.21
C ALA A 3 -5.35 -14.05 10.09
N LEU A 4 -4.07 -14.25 9.78
CA LEU A 4 -3.63 -15.33 8.91
C LEU A 4 -3.78 -16.68 9.64
N PRO A 5 -3.93 -17.80 8.92
CA PRO A 5 -3.98 -19.15 9.51
C PRO A 5 -2.82 -19.49 10.47
N SER A 6 -1.64 -18.91 10.30
CA SER A 6 -0.52 -19.00 11.25
C SER A 6 -0.76 -18.33 12.60
N GLY A 7 -1.81 -17.52 12.75
CA GLY A 7 -2.05 -16.66 13.90
C GLY A 7 -1.46 -15.25 13.74
N THR A 8 -0.75 -14.96 12.65
CA THR A 8 -0.19 -13.63 12.39
C THR A 8 -1.29 -12.63 12.06
N HIS A 9 -1.36 -11.53 12.80
CA HIS A 9 -2.26 -10.42 12.50
C HIS A 9 -1.57 -9.40 11.61
N ILE A 10 -2.26 -8.98 10.55
CA ILE A 10 -1.73 -8.03 9.58
C ILE A 10 -2.70 -6.89 9.28
N ALA A 11 -2.12 -5.77 8.86
CA ALA A 11 -2.80 -4.64 8.25
C ALA A 11 -2.01 -4.18 7.01
N PHE A 12 -2.61 -3.26 6.24
CA PHE A 12 -1.99 -2.68 5.05
C PHE A 12 -1.79 -1.18 5.27
N ASP A 13 -0.59 -0.68 5.01
CA ASP A 13 -0.29 0.74 5.06
C ASP A 13 -0.41 1.37 3.66
N PRO A 14 -1.30 2.37 3.47
CA PRO A 14 -1.38 3.14 2.23
C PRO A 14 -0.47 4.38 2.19
N ALA A 15 0.44 4.59 3.14
CA ALA A 15 1.27 5.81 3.24
C ALA A 15 1.98 6.21 1.92
N ALA A 16 2.51 5.24 1.17
CA ALA A 16 3.13 5.50 -0.13
C ALA A 16 2.13 6.08 -1.14
N ILE A 17 0.89 5.60 -1.15
CA ILE A 17 -0.18 6.11 -2.02
C ILE A 17 -0.57 7.52 -1.61
N PHE A 18 -0.72 7.78 -0.30
CA PHE A 18 -1.00 9.13 0.20
C PHE A 18 0.10 10.12 -0.17
N SER A 19 1.37 9.73 -0.03
CA SER A 19 2.52 10.54 -0.44
C SER A 19 2.49 10.90 -1.93
N LEU A 20 1.93 10.03 -2.79
CA LEU A 20 1.73 10.34 -4.21
C LEU A 20 0.59 11.32 -4.45
N LEU A 21 -0.50 11.20 -3.70
CA LEU A 21 -1.70 12.05 -3.83
C LEU A 21 -1.52 13.43 -3.19
N GLU A 22 -0.63 13.55 -2.21
CA GLU A 22 -0.41 14.76 -1.42
C GLU A 22 0.88 15.51 -1.78
N GLY A 23 0.84 16.83 -1.58
CA GLY A 23 1.98 17.72 -1.80
C GLY A 23 2.23 18.08 -3.28
N PRO A 24 3.39 18.67 -3.60
CA PRO A 24 3.70 19.13 -4.95
C PRO A 24 3.92 17.96 -5.91
N HIS A 25 3.29 18.02 -7.09
CA HIS A 25 3.43 17.03 -8.15
C HIS A 25 4.75 17.20 -8.93
N THR A 26 5.80 16.58 -8.42
CA THR A 26 7.07 16.41 -9.16
C THR A 26 6.88 15.43 -10.32
N VAL A 27 7.82 15.45 -11.29
CA VAL A 27 7.78 14.56 -12.45
C VAL A 27 7.68 13.09 -12.04
N ASP A 28 8.50 12.66 -11.08
CA ASP A 28 8.53 11.26 -10.64
C ASP A 28 7.21 10.84 -9.97
N LYS A 29 6.61 11.71 -9.13
CA LYS A 29 5.30 11.43 -8.53
C LYS A 29 4.20 11.34 -9.58
N VAL A 30 4.23 12.21 -10.59
CA VAL A 30 3.26 12.17 -11.70
C VAL A 30 3.41 10.86 -12.47
N VAL A 31 4.62 10.46 -12.82
CA VAL A 31 4.86 9.18 -13.52
C VAL A 31 4.34 8.02 -12.68
N GLN A 32 4.67 7.96 -11.38
CA GLN A 32 4.19 6.91 -10.48
C GLN A 32 2.67 6.87 -10.37
N LEU A 33 2.01 8.02 -10.18
CA LEU A 33 0.55 8.11 -10.19
C LEU A 33 -0.03 7.56 -11.50
N MET A 34 0.53 7.94 -12.65
CA MET A 34 0.05 7.52 -13.96
C MET A 34 0.28 6.02 -14.27
N LEU A 35 1.18 5.36 -13.54
CA LEU A 35 1.41 3.92 -13.65
C LEU A 35 0.36 3.09 -12.89
N ILE A 36 -0.36 3.68 -11.92
CA ILE A 36 -1.43 3.00 -11.18
C ILE A 36 -2.70 2.98 -12.03
N ARG A 37 -3.03 1.87 -12.68
CA ARG A 37 -4.18 1.79 -13.61
C ARG A 37 -5.36 1.04 -13.02
N ASN A 38 -5.11 0.15 -12.07
CA ASN A 38 -6.12 -0.71 -11.48
C ASN A 38 -5.73 -1.12 -10.05
N TRP A 39 -6.61 -1.91 -9.42
CA TRP A 39 -6.40 -2.44 -8.07
C TRP A 39 -5.10 -3.24 -7.94
N ALA A 40 -4.76 -4.09 -8.91
CA ALA A 40 -3.55 -4.89 -8.84
C ALA A 40 -2.31 -4.00 -8.81
N ASP A 41 -2.24 -2.95 -9.63
CA ASP A 41 -1.11 -2.00 -9.60
C ASP A 41 -1.01 -1.29 -8.23
N MET A 42 -2.14 -0.90 -7.65
CA MET A 42 -2.18 -0.22 -6.36
C MET A 42 -1.72 -1.13 -5.20
N GLN A 43 -1.98 -2.44 -5.28
CA GLN A 43 -1.50 -3.40 -4.26
C GLN A 43 0.03 -3.40 -4.12
N TYR A 44 0.79 -3.15 -5.19
CA TYR A 44 2.26 -3.11 -5.14
C TYR A 44 2.80 -1.96 -4.29
N LEU A 45 1.98 -0.95 -4.04
CA LEU A 45 2.34 0.23 -3.25
C LEU A 45 1.87 0.14 -1.79
N LEU A 46 1.15 -0.92 -1.43
CA LEU A 46 0.77 -1.17 -0.04
C LEU A 46 1.91 -1.88 0.68
N GLU A 47 2.21 -1.41 1.89
CA GLU A 47 3.14 -2.06 2.80
C GLU A 47 2.39 -2.95 3.80
N ILE A 48 3.04 -4.01 4.28
CA ILE A 48 2.50 -4.87 5.32
C ILE A 48 2.90 -4.33 6.69
N ILE A 49 1.90 -4.17 7.54
CA ILE A 49 2.07 -3.91 8.97
C ILE A 49 1.72 -5.19 9.72
N GLN A 50 2.59 -5.62 10.62
CA GLN A 50 2.27 -6.64 11.62
C GLN A 50 1.62 -6.00 12.84
N LEU A 51 0.57 -6.65 13.35
CA LEU A 51 -0.08 -6.27 14.58
C LEU A 51 0.39 -7.24 15.66
N VAL A 52 1.15 -6.72 16.62
CA VAL A 52 1.77 -7.54 17.68
C VAL A 52 1.12 -7.19 19.01
N PRO A 53 0.74 -8.15 19.85
CA PRO A 53 0.28 -7.87 21.22
C PRO A 53 1.32 -7.05 21.98
N ILE A 54 0.87 -6.07 22.79
CA ILE A 54 1.76 -5.19 23.58
C ILE A 54 2.69 -6.01 24.48
N GLU A 55 2.24 -7.15 24.99
CA GLU A 55 3.03 -8.03 25.85
C GLU A 55 4.19 -8.73 25.12
N GLU A 56 4.10 -8.85 23.79
CA GLU A 56 5.11 -9.47 22.93
C GLU A 56 5.99 -8.44 22.21
N ALA A 57 5.59 -7.16 22.26
CA ALA A 57 6.32 -6.05 21.68
C ALA A 57 7.48 -5.64 22.61
N ASP A 58 8.65 -6.25 22.45
CA ASP A 58 9.86 -5.86 23.18
C ASP A 58 10.10 -4.34 23.09
N GLU A 59 10.17 -3.66 24.25
CA GLU A 59 10.31 -2.19 24.41
C GLU A 59 11.59 -1.58 23.78
N THR A 60 12.47 -2.39 23.19
CA THR A 60 13.86 -1.98 22.88
C THR A 60 14.18 -1.78 21.40
N THR A 61 13.26 -2.04 20.46
CA THR A 61 13.57 -1.96 19.01
C THR A 61 12.47 -1.32 18.17
N LEU A 62 12.69 -0.03 17.84
CA LEU A 62 12.09 0.79 16.77
C LEU A 62 10.75 1.51 17.09
N PRO A 63 10.51 2.69 16.48
CA PRO A 63 9.46 3.60 16.92
C PRO A 63 8.09 2.98 16.71
N ILE A 64 7.35 2.87 17.81
CA ILE A 64 5.91 2.59 17.78
C ILE A 64 5.30 3.72 16.96
N LEU A 65 4.80 3.41 15.76
CA LEU A 65 3.89 4.30 15.06
C LEU A 65 2.66 4.38 15.97
N LEU A 66 2.52 5.51 16.68
CA LEU A 66 1.26 5.85 17.31
C LEU A 66 0.23 5.80 16.20
N SER A 67 -0.75 4.89 16.35
CA SER A 67 -1.84 4.73 15.39
C SER A 67 -2.40 6.11 15.07
N ASP A 68 -2.10 6.62 13.88
CA ASP A 68 -2.85 7.76 13.36
C ASP A 68 -4.30 7.29 13.23
N ASP A 69 -5.27 8.19 13.44
CA ASP A 69 -6.69 7.84 13.61
C ASP A 69 -7.29 7.04 12.43
N SER A 70 -6.57 6.90 11.31
CA SER A 70 -6.92 6.09 10.14
C SER A 70 -6.63 4.59 10.25
N LEU A 71 -5.76 4.16 11.18
CA LEU A 71 -5.34 2.77 11.35
C LEU A 71 -5.32 2.43 12.85
N GLN A 72 -6.49 2.33 13.49
CA GLN A 72 -6.54 1.89 14.89
C GLN A 72 -6.20 0.40 14.96
N ALA A 73 -5.09 0.08 15.62
CA ALA A 73 -4.79 -1.30 16.01
C ALA A 73 -5.86 -1.77 17.00
N PRO A 74 -6.20 -3.07 17.03
CA PRO A 74 -7.05 -3.60 18.08
C PRO A 74 -6.48 -3.26 19.46
N GLU A 75 -7.34 -3.04 20.45
CA GLU A 75 -6.91 -2.80 21.83
C GLU A 75 -5.92 -3.90 22.27
N GLY A 76 -4.82 -3.48 22.90
CA GLY A 76 -3.75 -4.40 23.31
C GLY A 76 -2.73 -4.76 22.21
N HIS A 77 -2.78 -4.15 21.02
CA HIS A 77 -1.80 -4.40 19.95
C HIS A 77 -1.03 -3.13 19.56
N VAL A 78 0.22 -3.31 19.13
CA VAL A 78 1.04 -2.30 18.47
C VAL A 78 1.18 -2.61 16.98
N MET A 79 1.33 -1.55 16.18
CA MET A 79 1.65 -1.66 14.76
C MET A 79 3.17 -1.70 14.58
N ARG A 80 3.66 -2.76 13.94
CA ARG A 80 5.06 -2.92 13.56
C ARG A 80 5.18 -2.96 12.04
N PRO A 81 5.79 -1.94 11.40
CA PRO A 81 6.13 -2.02 9.98
C PRO A 81 6.99 -3.26 9.72
N THR A 82 6.70 -3.98 8.65
CA THR A 82 7.55 -5.09 8.20
C THR A 82 8.64 -4.63 7.24
N ASP A 83 8.58 -3.38 6.77
CA ASP A 83 9.37 -2.84 5.66
C ASP A 83 9.22 -3.64 4.35
N MET A 84 8.17 -4.47 4.24
CA MET A 84 7.86 -5.27 3.05
C MET A 84 6.60 -4.75 2.37
N SER A 85 6.69 -4.58 1.05
CA SER A 85 5.51 -4.44 0.20
C SER A 85 4.69 -5.73 0.17
N VAL A 86 3.42 -5.64 -0.21
CA VAL A 86 2.54 -6.81 -0.39
C VAL A 86 3.16 -7.90 -1.29
N PRO A 87 3.73 -7.62 -2.47
CA PRO A 87 4.37 -8.64 -3.30
C PRO A 87 5.56 -9.33 -2.62
N GLU A 88 6.39 -8.59 -1.90
CA GLU A 88 7.54 -9.13 -1.18
C GLU A 88 7.09 -10.05 -0.05
N TYR A 89 6.03 -9.68 0.66
CA TYR A 89 5.46 -10.50 1.73
C TYR A 89 4.78 -11.76 1.18
N LEU A 90 4.04 -11.68 0.07
CA LEU A 90 3.50 -12.87 -0.59
C LEU A 90 4.62 -13.82 -1.02
N HIS A 91 5.70 -13.29 -1.59
CA HIS A 91 6.86 -14.09 -1.95
C HIS A 91 7.51 -14.75 -0.72
N SER A 92 7.63 -14.04 0.39
CA SER A 92 8.22 -14.58 1.63
C SER A 92 7.38 -15.73 2.21
N LEU A 93 6.04 -15.64 2.16
CA LEU A 93 5.13 -16.72 2.56
C LEU A 93 5.30 -17.95 1.65
N GLU A 94 5.43 -17.74 0.34
CA GLU A 94 5.65 -18.82 -0.63
C GLU A 94 6.99 -19.55 -0.37
N VAL A 95 8.09 -18.80 -0.23
CA VAL A 95 9.42 -19.35 0.08
C VAL A 95 9.42 -20.10 1.42
N SER A 96 8.68 -19.59 2.41
CA SER A 96 8.54 -20.20 3.73
C SER A 96 7.57 -21.39 3.75
N LYS A 97 6.99 -21.76 2.60
CA LYS A 97 5.99 -22.84 2.45
C LYS A 97 4.73 -22.64 3.29
N LEU A 98 4.39 -21.39 3.62
CA LEU A 98 3.18 -21.00 4.34
C LEU A 98 2.01 -20.81 3.35
N LYS A 99 1.64 -21.90 2.66
CA LYS A 99 0.66 -21.85 1.56
C LYS A 99 -0.72 -21.36 2.01
N ALA A 100 -1.18 -21.77 3.19
CA ALA A 100 -2.48 -21.36 3.73
C ALA A 100 -2.53 -19.85 3.99
N ASP A 101 -1.45 -19.28 4.53
CA ASP A 101 -1.32 -17.85 4.76
C ASP A 101 -1.27 -17.07 3.47
N HIS A 102 -0.50 -17.56 2.48
CA HIS A 102 -0.46 -16.96 1.16
C HIS A 102 -1.86 -16.91 0.52
N GLU A 103 -2.59 -18.03 0.50
CA GLU A 103 -3.96 -18.09 -0.04
C GLU A 103 -4.93 -17.18 0.72
N ALA A 104 -4.84 -17.15 2.06
CA ALA A 104 -5.66 -16.27 2.88
C ALA A 104 -5.38 -14.79 2.62
N LEU A 105 -4.11 -14.41 2.48
CA LEU A 105 -3.71 -13.03 2.16
C LEU A 105 -4.20 -12.60 0.78
N VAL A 106 -4.04 -13.46 -0.24
CA VAL A 106 -4.57 -13.20 -1.59
C VAL A 106 -6.09 -13.05 -1.58
N ALA A 107 -6.80 -13.85 -0.80
CA ALA A 107 -8.24 -13.74 -0.65
C ALA A 107 -8.65 -12.43 0.04
N GLU A 108 -7.92 -11.98 1.06
CA GLU A 108 -8.17 -10.68 1.69
C GLU A 108 -7.94 -9.52 0.73
N LEU A 109 -6.81 -9.52 0.03
CA LEU A 109 -6.43 -8.50 -0.94
C LEU A 109 -7.49 -8.34 -2.03
N ASN A 110 -8.04 -9.45 -2.53
CA ASN A 110 -9.05 -9.42 -3.58
C ASN A 110 -10.49 -9.30 -3.06
N GLY A 111 -10.69 -9.36 -1.75
CA GLY A 111 -11.98 -9.20 -1.08
C GLY A 111 -12.04 -7.88 -0.30
N ARG A 112 -11.99 -7.97 1.03
CA ARG A 112 -12.24 -6.82 1.91
C ARG A 112 -11.27 -5.66 1.72
N ALA A 113 -9.99 -5.94 1.47
CA ALA A 113 -9.00 -4.87 1.31
C ALA A 113 -9.28 -4.06 0.04
N LYS A 114 -9.66 -4.73 -1.05
CA LYS A 114 -10.08 -4.07 -2.30
C LYS A 114 -11.25 -3.12 -2.06
N ASP A 115 -12.27 -3.56 -1.33
CA ASP A 115 -13.44 -2.73 -1.02
C ASP A 115 -13.06 -1.57 -0.09
N HIS A 116 -12.24 -1.84 0.93
CA HIS A 116 -11.79 -0.83 1.88
C HIS A 116 -10.98 0.29 1.22
N PHE A 117 -10.09 -0.05 0.28
CA PHE A 117 -9.23 0.91 -0.40
C PHE A 117 -9.77 1.38 -1.76
N ALA A 118 -10.99 1.02 -2.14
CA ALA A 118 -11.59 1.42 -3.41
C ALA A 118 -11.59 2.96 -3.58
N PHE A 119 -11.81 3.70 -2.50
CA PHE A 119 -11.79 5.17 -2.50
C PHE A 119 -10.42 5.75 -2.89
N LEU A 120 -9.31 5.08 -2.54
CA LEU A 120 -7.97 5.53 -2.93
C LEU A 120 -7.78 5.40 -4.44
N LEU A 121 -8.23 4.29 -5.02
CA LEU A 121 -8.17 4.09 -6.46
C LEU A 121 -9.00 5.14 -7.22
N GLU A 122 -10.20 5.44 -6.72
CA GLU A 122 -11.02 6.54 -7.25
C GLU A 122 -10.27 7.89 -7.15
N ARG A 123 -9.60 8.14 -6.03
CA ARG A 123 -8.87 9.39 -5.82
C ARG A 123 -7.63 9.51 -6.72
N VAL A 124 -6.93 8.41 -6.97
CA VAL A 124 -5.86 8.31 -7.96
C VAL A 124 -6.40 8.67 -9.34
N GLN A 125 -7.50 8.06 -9.77
CA GLN A 125 -8.10 8.32 -11.09
C GLN A 125 -8.55 9.77 -11.28
N GLN A 126 -9.15 10.38 -10.25
CA GLN A 126 -9.49 11.80 -10.26
C GLN A 126 -8.25 12.68 -10.43
N THR A 127 -7.17 12.36 -9.72
CA THR A 127 -5.91 13.11 -9.79
C THR A 127 -5.25 12.97 -11.15
N GLN A 128 -5.20 11.76 -11.71
CA GLN A 128 -4.72 11.51 -13.08
C GLN A 128 -5.48 12.33 -14.11
N LYS A 129 -6.81 12.41 -13.99
CA LYS A 129 -7.64 13.23 -14.88
C LYS A 129 -7.26 14.70 -14.80
N LEU A 130 -7.12 15.25 -13.61
CA LEU A 130 -6.71 16.64 -13.40
C LEU A 130 -5.32 16.92 -14.01
N LEU A 131 -4.35 16.02 -13.78
CA LEU A 131 -3.00 16.14 -14.34
C LEU A 131 -3.00 16.12 -15.87
N LEU A 132 -3.84 15.29 -16.49
CA LEU A 132 -4.01 15.25 -17.94
C LEU A 132 -4.70 16.52 -18.47
N GLU A 133 -5.70 17.06 -17.78
CA GLU A 133 -6.37 18.32 -18.17
C GLU A 133 -5.39 19.51 -18.10
N MET A 134 -4.59 19.59 -17.04
CA MET A 134 -3.51 20.60 -16.94
C MET A 134 -2.46 20.45 -18.04
N ASN A 135 -2.21 19.22 -18.53
CA ASN A 135 -1.29 18.96 -19.63
C ASN A 135 -1.84 19.37 -21.00
N VAL A 136 -3.17 19.30 -21.20
CA VAL A 136 -3.82 19.75 -22.44
C VAL A 136 -3.69 21.27 -22.59
N GLU A 137 -3.58 21.99 -21.47
CA GLU A 137 -3.31 23.44 -21.44
C GLU A 137 -1.81 23.78 -21.53
N GLY A 138 -0.90 22.82 -21.29
CA GLY A 138 0.56 22.99 -21.40
C GLY A 138 1.30 21.66 -21.60
N SER A 139 1.67 21.34 -22.84
CA SER A 139 2.15 20.03 -23.32
C SER A 139 3.52 19.55 -22.76
N HIS A 140 3.58 19.08 -21.51
CA HIS A 140 4.84 18.64 -20.86
C HIS A 140 4.86 17.19 -20.37
N TRP A 141 3.75 16.57 -19.99
CA TRP A 141 3.76 15.25 -19.33
C TRP A 141 3.82 14.04 -20.28
N GLY A 142 3.29 14.18 -21.49
CA GLY A 142 3.23 13.08 -22.47
C GLY A 142 4.60 12.54 -22.87
N HIS A 143 5.64 13.39 -22.89
CA HIS A 143 7.00 12.98 -23.21
C HIS A 143 7.64 12.15 -22.08
N HIS A 144 7.37 12.48 -20.82
CA HIS A 144 7.89 11.76 -19.66
C HIS A 144 7.23 10.38 -19.50
N LEU A 145 5.93 10.26 -19.78
CA LEU A 145 5.22 8.98 -19.74
C LEU A 145 5.66 8.02 -20.85
N ALA A 146 6.02 8.53 -22.03
CA ALA A 146 6.55 7.71 -23.11
C ALA A 146 7.96 7.16 -22.82
N ASN A 147 8.74 7.85 -21.97
CA ASN A 147 10.13 7.51 -21.68
C ASN A 147 10.34 6.83 -20.31
N GLY A 148 9.43 6.98 -19.35
CA GLY A 148 9.51 6.31 -18.04
C GLY A 148 9.06 4.84 -18.04
N GLY A 149 8.74 4.28 -19.21
CA GLY A 149 8.24 2.92 -19.37
C GLY A 149 9.30 1.85 -19.71
N LEU A 150 10.55 2.22 -19.99
CA LEU A 150 11.62 1.26 -20.33
C LEU A 150 12.99 1.84 -19.99
N SER A 151 13.54 1.43 -18.85
CA SER A 151 14.99 1.34 -18.63
C SER A 151 15.27 0.46 -17.43
#